data_AF-A0A0L0S9C4-F1
#
_entry.id   AF-A0A0L0S9C4-F1
#
_cell.length_a   1.000
_cell.length_b   1.000
_cell.length_c   1.000
_cell.angle_alpha   90.00
_cell.angle_beta   90.00
_cell.angle_gamma   90.00
#
_symmetry.space_group_name_H-M   'P 1'
#
loop_
_entity.id
_entity.type
_entity.pdbx_description
1 polymer ?
#
loop_
_entity_poly.entity_id
_entity_poly.type
_entity_poly.pdbx_seq_one_letter_code
_entity_poly.pdbx_strand_id
1 'polypeptide(L)'
;MNHDDQISPAPEPASAFGPALRPRTPPPAADGPAHPLTSLLEPHDSRRSRNLVVAIDKYLAVSLDLISPANLEPIFAQLAHDQPELVEALTARLRASVEAKATAQLVEILESRQLRARLNTLDAMVQRAQVQRRPVPTTLDSHVMTPAQIDEAVRIATKRTHAEELRSKVDELEAKVALDRRKYEMLRQRFDQLVQRTNELRNRLRTTLSAQASIDLSGLESALANSDASDVPVPR
;
A
#
# COMPACT_ATOMS: atom_id res chain seq x y z
N MET A 1 -94.54 -2.66 39.21
CA MET A 1 -94.53 -1.46 40.08
C MET A 1 -93.10 -1.24 40.51
N ASN A 2 -92.59 -0.05 40.23
CA ASN A 2 -91.27 0.46 40.60
C ASN A 2 -91.16 0.75 42.11
N HIS A 3 -89.93 1.08 42.51
CA HIS A 3 -89.45 1.79 43.69
C HIS A 3 -88.90 0.89 44.81
N ASP A 4 -87.79 1.21 45.46
CA ASP A 4 -86.60 2.06 45.23
C ASP A 4 -85.78 1.91 46.52
N ASP A 5 -84.51 2.32 46.48
CA ASP A 5 -83.72 2.78 47.63
C ASP A 5 -83.28 1.75 48.71
N GLN A 6 -82.09 1.80 49.32
CA GLN A 6 -80.87 2.58 49.19
C GLN A 6 -79.82 1.99 50.17
N ILE A 7 -78.54 2.20 49.85
CA ILE A 7 -77.38 2.44 50.75
C ILE A 7 -76.70 1.24 51.47
N SER A 8 -75.43 1.02 51.07
CA SER A 8 -74.35 0.30 51.77
C SER A 8 -73.81 1.08 53.00
N PRO A 9 -72.98 0.49 53.90
CA PRO A 9 -71.53 0.53 53.64
C PRO A 9 -70.67 -0.62 54.23
N ALA A 10 -69.52 -0.82 53.56
CA ALA A 10 -68.23 -1.38 54.02
C ALA A 10 -68.19 -2.83 54.54
N PRO A 11 -67.15 -3.62 54.16
CA PRO A 11 -65.88 -3.52 54.91
C PRO A 11 -64.58 -3.74 54.08
N GLU A 12 -63.49 -3.15 54.54
CA GLU A 12 -62.10 -3.64 54.37
C GLU A 12 -61.82 -4.78 55.39
N PRO A 13 -60.73 -5.60 55.36
CA PRO A 13 -59.41 -5.34 54.78
C PRO A 13 -58.60 -6.52 54.16
N ALA A 14 -57.51 -6.13 53.49
CA ALA A 14 -56.17 -6.74 53.43
C ALA A 14 -55.95 -8.23 53.05
N SER A 15 -55.27 -8.47 51.91
CA SER A 15 -53.84 -8.87 51.92
C SER A 15 -53.31 -9.30 50.56
N ALA A 16 -52.07 -8.87 50.30
CA ALA A 16 -50.99 -9.54 49.57
C ALA A 16 -51.24 -9.99 48.12
N PHE A 17 -50.62 -9.28 47.18
CA PHE A 17 -49.55 -9.78 46.30
C PHE A 17 -49.39 -8.78 45.14
N GLY A 18 -48.35 -7.94 45.21
CA GLY A 18 -48.02 -7.02 44.13
C GLY A 18 -47.39 -7.76 42.94
N PRO A 19 -47.69 -7.38 41.69
CA PRO A 19 -46.82 -7.68 40.57
C PRO A 19 -45.79 -6.54 40.40
N ALA A 20 -44.55 -6.95 40.22
CA ALA A 20 -43.38 -6.11 40.05
C ALA A 20 -43.55 -5.01 38.99
N LEU A 21 -43.23 -3.77 39.36
CA LEU A 21 -43.00 -2.66 38.45
C LEU A 21 -41.87 -3.05 37.49
N ARG A 22 -42.21 -3.28 36.21
CA ARG A 22 -41.20 -3.35 35.15
C ARG A 22 -40.50 -1.99 35.05
N PRO A 23 -39.16 -1.94 34.96
CA PRO A 23 -38.47 -0.69 34.69
C PRO A 23 -38.87 -0.22 33.29
N ARG A 24 -39.50 0.96 33.21
CA ARG A 24 -39.68 1.69 31.95
C ARG A 24 -38.29 2.02 31.42
N THR A 25 -37.88 1.31 30.38
CA THR A 25 -36.82 1.77 29.48
C THR A 25 -37.19 3.17 28.98
N PRO A 26 -36.29 4.17 29.05
CA PRO A 26 -36.52 5.43 28.37
C PRO A 26 -36.65 5.15 26.86
N PRO A 27 -37.51 5.88 26.13
CA PRO A 27 -37.55 5.76 24.68
C PRO A 27 -36.15 6.04 24.12
N PRO A 28 -35.71 5.32 23.07
CA PRO A 28 -34.47 5.65 22.39
C PRO A 28 -34.55 7.11 21.96
N ALA A 29 -33.49 7.86 22.27
CA ALA A 29 -33.32 9.23 21.81
C ALA A 29 -33.61 9.26 20.31
N ALA A 30 -34.47 10.19 19.89
CA ALA A 30 -34.74 10.45 18.50
C ALA A 30 -33.40 10.62 17.79
N ASP A 31 -33.10 9.68 16.89
CA ASP A 31 -32.07 9.86 15.87
C ASP A 31 -32.33 11.23 15.23
N GLY A 32 -31.28 12.05 15.17
CA GLY A 32 -31.32 13.29 14.40
C GLY A 32 -31.70 13.01 12.95
N PRO A 33 -32.00 14.04 12.14
CA PRO A 33 -32.42 13.86 10.75
C PRO A 33 -31.44 12.92 10.05
N ALA A 34 -31.91 11.72 9.69
CA ALA A 34 -31.11 10.75 8.99
C ALA A 34 -30.67 11.41 7.68
N HIS A 35 -29.40 11.78 7.57
CA HIS A 35 -28.88 12.43 6.38
C HIS A 35 -28.64 11.35 5.32
N PRO A 36 -29.54 11.22 4.32
CA PRO A 36 -29.63 10.02 3.50
C PRO A 36 -28.38 9.79 2.65
N LEU A 37 -27.64 10.85 2.28
CA LEU A 37 -26.42 10.71 1.48
C LEU A 37 -25.16 10.54 2.32
N THR A 38 -25.10 11.05 3.56
CA THR A 38 -23.95 10.82 4.45
C THR A 38 -23.73 9.34 4.78
N SER A 39 -24.77 8.51 4.76
CA SER A 39 -24.68 7.05 4.90
C SER A 39 -23.83 6.38 3.81
N LEU A 40 -23.61 7.07 2.69
CA LEU A 40 -22.80 6.59 1.58
C LEU A 40 -21.31 6.95 1.72
N LEU A 41 -20.91 7.65 2.78
CA LEU A 41 -19.53 8.07 2.99
C LEU A 41 -18.69 6.90 3.48
N GLU A 42 -17.55 6.68 2.83
CA GLU A 42 -16.60 5.66 3.23
C GLU A 42 -15.52 6.23 4.17
N PRO A 43 -14.87 5.39 5.00
CA PRO A 43 -13.75 5.79 5.87
C PRO A 43 -12.57 6.38 5.09
N HIS A 44 -12.42 6.02 3.82
CA HIS A 44 -11.33 6.47 2.94
C HIS A 44 -11.68 7.69 2.09
N ASP A 45 -12.89 8.22 2.23
CA ASP A 45 -13.28 9.43 1.52
C ASP A 45 -12.46 10.64 1.97
N SER A 46 -12.04 11.42 0.98
CA SER A 46 -11.30 12.65 1.18
C SER A 46 -12.14 13.70 1.92
N ARG A 47 -11.46 14.69 2.50
CA ARG A 47 -12.13 15.78 3.18
C ARG A 47 -13.06 16.54 2.22
N ARG A 48 -12.65 16.73 0.96
CA ARG A 48 -13.50 17.39 -0.04
C ARG A 48 -14.73 16.60 -0.40
N SER A 49 -14.63 15.28 -0.60
CA SER A 49 -15.80 14.46 -0.94
C SER A 49 -16.81 14.42 0.21
N ARG A 50 -16.34 14.29 1.45
CA ARG A 50 -17.19 14.39 2.65
C ARG A 50 -17.89 15.73 2.75
N ASN A 51 -17.14 16.83 2.61
CA ASN A 51 -17.71 18.18 2.67
C ASN A 51 -18.77 18.40 1.59
N LEU A 52 -18.57 17.87 0.39
CA LEU A 52 -19.55 17.95 -0.68
C LEU A 52 -20.86 17.23 -0.31
N VAL A 53 -20.78 15.98 0.16
CA VAL A 53 -21.97 15.21 0.54
C VAL A 53 -22.71 15.87 1.70
N VAL A 54 -21.98 16.32 2.73
CA VAL A 54 -22.58 17.05 3.87
C VAL A 54 -23.24 18.35 3.41
N ALA A 55 -22.62 19.08 2.49
CA ALA A 55 -23.23 20.30 1.95
C ALA A 55 -24.53 19.98 1.18
N ILE A 56 -24.53 18.93 0.35
CA ILE A 56 -25.71 18.49 -0.40
C ILE A 56 -26.84 18.12 0.57
N ASP A 57 -26.58 17.29 1.58
CA ASP A 57 -27.58 16.91 2.58
C ASP A 57 -28.13 18.12 3.31
N LYS A 58 -27.28 19.08 3.67
CA LYS A 58 -27.69 20.33 4.30
C LYS A 58 -28.61 21.16 3.39
N TYR A 59 -28.26 21.32 2.12
CA TYR A 59 -29.08 22.07 1.17
C TYR A 59 -30.41 21.37 0.87
N LEU A 60 -30.40 20.04 0.80
CA LEU A 60 -31.62 19.26 0.62
C LEU A 60 -32.56 19.44 1.83
N ALA A 61 -32.03 19.35 3.05
CA ALA A 61 -32.81 19.56 4.26
C ALA A 61 -33.47 20.96 4.29
N VAL A 62 -32.69 22.01 4.01
CA VAL A 62 -33.20 23.40 3.93
C VAL A 62 -34.28 23.53 2.84
N SER A 63 -34.11 22.86 1.71
CA SER A 63 -35.09 22.89 0.61
C SER A 63 -36.38 22.15 0.97
N LEU A 64 -36.27 21.03 1.68
CA LEU A 64 -37.42 20.25 2.16
C LEU A 64 -38.19 20.99 3.25
N ASP A 65 -37.53 21.82 4.06
CA ASP A 65 -38.20 22.67 5.06
C ASP A 65 -39.11 23.74 4.46
N LEU A 66 -38.87 24.12 3.20
CA LEU A 66 -39.81 24.97 2.45
C LEU A 66 -41.13 24.22 2.15
N ILE A 67 -41.09 22.89 2.07
CA ILE A 67 -42.26 22.01 1.94
C ILE A 67 -42.77 21.69 3.36
N SER A 68 -43.30 22.70 4.02
CA SER A 68 -43.89 22.60 5.36
C SER A 68 -45.37 23.01 5.34
N PRO A 69 -46.17 22.53 6.30
CA PRO A 69 -47.59 22.87 6.39
C PRO A 69 -47.78 24.39 6.46
N ALA A 70 -46.95 25.10 7.24
CA ALA A 70 -46.98 26.54 7.38
C ALA A 70 -46.88 27.32 6.05
N ASN A 71 -46.18 26.77 5.06
CA ASN A 71 -46.04 27.39 3.74
C ASN A 71 -47.14 26.98 2.76
N LEU A 72 -47.75 25.80 2.95
CA LEU A 72 -48.74 25.23 2.04
C LEU A 72 -50.19 25.53 2.47
N GLU A 73 -50.47 25.60 3.77
CA GLU A 73 -51.76 26.00 4.33
C GLU A 73 -52.30 27.32 3.77
N PRO A 74 -51.53 28.42 3.70
CA PRO A 74 -52.05 29.67 3.11
C PRO A 74 -52.34 29.57 1.61
N ILE A 75 -51.69 28.66 0.88
CA ILE A 75 -51.93 28.43 -0.56
C ILE A 75 -53.23 27.64 -0.75
N PHE A 76 -53.54 26.74 0.18
CA PHE A 76 -54.74 25.90 0.16
C PHE A 76 -55.70 26.23 1.31
N ALA A 77 -55.93 27.51 1.58
CA ALA A 77 -56.61 27.98 2.80
C ALA A 77 -58.00 27.35 3.03
N GLN A 78 -58.79 27.14 1.98
CA GLN A 78 -60.09 26.47 2.08
C GLN A 78 -59.95 24.99 2.44
N LEU A 79 -59.05 24.27 1.77
CA LEU A 79 -58.80 22.85 2.04
C LEU A 79 -58.16 22.62 3.41
N ALA A 80 -57.28 23.53 3.85
CA ALA A 80 -56.69 23.52 5.17
C ALA A 80 -57.71 23.77 6.28
N HIS A 81 -58.73 24.60 6.01
CA HIS A 81 -59.83 24.83 6.95
C HIS A 81 -60.77 23.64 7.04
N ASP A 82 -61.13 23.05 5.90
CA ASP A 82 -62.12 21.96 5.84
C ASP A 82 -61.50 20.59 6.22
N GLN A 83 -60.24 20.35 5.86
CA GLN A 83 -59.56 19.05 6.01
C GLN A 83 -58.05 19.21 6.28
N PRO A 84 -57.65 19.65 7.50
CA PRO A 84 -56.24 19.86 7.84
C PRO A 84 -55.39 18.58 7.79
N GLU A 85 -55.95 17.44 8.20
CA GLU A 85 -55.26 16.13 8.16
C GLU A 85 -54.84 15.73 6.74
N LEU A 86 -55.66 16.08 5.74
CA LEU A 86 -55.36 15.77 4.34
C LEU A 86 -54.23 16.66 3.81
N VAL A 87 -54.19 17.94 4.20
CA VAL A 87 -53.09 18.85 3.85
C VAL A 87 -51.78 18.39 4.49
N GLU A 88 -51.82 17.96 5.75
CA GLU A 88 -50.65 17.39 6.43
C GLU A 88 -50.16 16.10 5.75
N ALA A 89 -51.07 15.17 5.44
CA ALA A 89 -50.74 13.94 4.74
C ALA A 89 -50.17 14.18 3.33
N LEU A 90 -50.74 15.13 2.58
CA LEU A 90 -50.21 15.52 1.26
C LEU A 90 -48.84 16.19 1.38
N THR A 91 -48.64 17.05 2.37
CA THR A 91 -47.36 17.70 2.63
C THR A 91 -46.27 16.68 2.96
N ALA A 92 -46.57 15.74 3.88
CA ALA A 92 -45.66 14.65 4.23
C ALA A 92 -45.33 13.77 3.03
N ARG A 93 -46.34 13.42 2.22
CA ARG A 93 -46.16 12.60 1.00
C ARG A 93 -45.34 13.33 -0.06
N LEU A 94 -45.58 14.63 -0.26
CA LEU A 94 -44.81 15.45 -1.19
C LEU A 94 -43.35 15.55 -0.75
N ARG A 95 -43.12 15.86 0.54
CA ARG A 95 -41.78 15.94 1.13
C ARG A 95 -41.02 14.64 0.95
N ALA A 96 -41.61 13.50 1.32
CA ALA A 96 -41.00 12.18 1.17
C ALA A 96 -40.71 11.82 -0.30
N SER A 97 -41.63 12.14 -1.22
CA SER A 97 -41.46 11.90 -2.66
C SER A 97 -40.32 12.73 -3.25
N VAL A 98 -40.24 14.02 -2.89
CA VAL A 98 -39.15 14.91 -3.33
C VAL A 98 -37.82 14.46 -2.76
N GLU A 99 -37.76 14.13 -1.47
CA GLU A 99 -36.57 13.62 -0.81
C GLU A 99 -36.06 12.33 -1.48
N ALA A 100 -36.93 11.34 -1.67
CA ALA A 100 -36.55 10.07 -2.30
C ALA A 100 -36.05 10.24 -3.75
N LYS A 101 -36.71 11.09 -4.54
CA LYS A 101 -36.29 11.34 -5.93
C LYS A 101 -34.98 12.14 -6.00
N ALA A 102 -34.87 13.19 -5.18
CA ALA A 102 -33.67 14.03 -5.15
C ALA A 102 -32.46 13.23 -4.69
N THR A 103 -32.59 12.44 -3.62
CA THR A 103 -31.52 11.57 -3.13
C THR A 103 -31.09 10.56 -4.20
N ALA A 104 -32.03 9.84 -4.84
CA ALA A 104 -31.70 8.90 -5.90
C ALA A 104 -30.93 9.55 -7.07
N GLN A 105 -31.39 10.71 -7.55
CA GLN A 105 -30.70 11.44 -8.63
C GLN A 105 -29.32 11.95 -8.20
N LEU A 106 -29.19 12.40 -6.96
CA LEU A 106 -27.90 12.86 -6.42
C LEU A 106 -26.90 11.70 -6.31
N VAL A 107 -27.35 10.52 -5.87
CA VAL A 107 -26.53 9.30 -5.86
C VAL A 107 -26.07 8.95 -7.28
N GLU A 108 -26.99 8.92 -8.23
CA GLU A 108 -26.68 8.65 -9.63
C GLU A 108 -25.63 9.64 -10.19
N ILE A 109 -25.76 10.93 -9.90
CA ILE A 109 -24.80 11.96 -10.35
C ILE A 109 -23.42 11.75 -9.70
N LEU A 110 -23.39 11.45 -8.40
CA LEU A 110 -22.15 11.22 -7.66
C LEU A 110 -21.39 10.00 -8.20
N GLU A 111 -22.11 8.93 -8.54
CA GLU A 111 -21.56 7.68 -9.08
C GLU A 111 -21.18 7.80 -10.56
N SER A 112 -22.09 8.27 -11.41
CA SER A 112 -21.86 8.40 -12.87
C SER A 112 -20.69 9.31 -13.21
N ARG A 113 -20.49 10.37 -12.42
CA ARG A 113 -19.35 11.28 -12.59
C ARG A 113 -18.11 10.85 -11.81
N GLN A 114 -18.20 9.77 -11.04
CA GLN A 114 -17.13 9.27 -10.16
C GLN A 114 -16.58 10.39 -9.27
N LEU A 115 -17.46 11.27 -8.78
CA LEU A 115 -17.08 12.53 -8.13
C LEU A 115 -16.23 12.29 -6.89
N ARG A 116 -16.53 11.24 -6.11
CA ARG A 116 -15.74 10.85 -4.93
C ARG A 116 -14.32 10.46 -5.31
N ALA A 117 -14.16 9.54 -6.27
CA ALA A 117 -12.85 9.09 -6.73
C ALA A 117 -12.00 10.25 -7.30
N ARG A 118 -12.62 11.16 -8.04
CA ARG A 118 -11.95 12.35 -8.59
C ARG A 118 -11.50 13.31 -7.50
N LEU A 119 -12.34 13.57 -6.50
CA LEU A 119 -11.99 14.43 -5.36
C LEU A 119 -10.90 13.80 -4.48
N ASN A 120 -10.96 12.48 -4.27
CA ASN A 120 -9.92 11.73 -3.56
C ASN A 120 -8.57 11.82 -4.30
N THR A 121 -8.58 11.68 -5.63
CA THR A 121 -7.39 11.84 -6.47
C THR A 121 -6.85 13.27 -6.39
N LEU A 122 -7.73 14.28 -6.44
CA LEU A 122 -7.34 15.68 -6.33
C LEU A 122 -6.69 15.99 -4.97
N ASP A 123 -7.26 15.53 -3.86
CA ASP A 123 -6.68 15.73 -2.54
C ASP A 123 -5.32 15.02 -2.41
N ALA A 124 -5.16 13.82 -2.99
CA ALA A 124 -3.87 13.14 -3.05
C ALA A 124 -2.83 13.93 -3.87
N MET A 125 -3.23 14.53 -5.01
CA MET A 125 -2.36 15.39 -5.81
C MET A 125 -1.95 16.66 -5.04
N VAL A 126 -2.89 17.30 -4.34
CA VAL A 126 -2.62 18.49 -3.52
C VAL A 126 -1.65 18.16 -2.38
N GLN A 127 -1.86 17.04 -1.68
CA GLN A 127 -0.94 16.60 -0.63
C GLN A 127 0.46 16.33 -1.17
N ARG A 128 0.57 15.63 -2.31
CA ARG A 128 1.87 15.40 -2.98
C ARG A 128 2.57 16.71 -3.34
N ALA A 129 1.84 17.67 -3.90
CA ALA A 129 2.38 18.98 -4.26
C ALA A 129 2.86 19.76 -3.02
N GLN A 130 2.09 19.72 -1.91
CA GLN A 130 2.47 20.36 -0.65
C GLN A 130 3.75 19.76 -0.04
N VAL A 131 3.87 18.43 -0.05
CA VAL A 131 5.07 17.73 0.46
C VAL A 131 6.29 18.02 -0.41
N GLN A 132 6.14 18.06 -1.74
CA GLN A 132 7.24 18.31 -2.65
C GLN A 132 7.77 19.75 -2.59
N ARG A 133 7.09 20.68 -1.90
CA ARG A 133 7.45 22.11 -1.72
C ARG A 133 8.08 22.76 -2.96
N ARG A 134 7.66 22.35 -4.16
CA ARG A 134 8.09 23.04 -5.38
C ARG A 134 7.43 24.40 -5.35
N PRO A 135 8.18 25.51 -5.47
CA PRO A 135 7.56 26.80 -5.73
C PRO A 135 6.73 26.62 -7.00
N VAL A 136 5.41 26.76 -6.88
CA VAL A 136 4.55 26.86 -8.05
C VAL A 136 5.04 28.11 -8.78
N PRO A 137 5.53 28.01 -10.02
CA PRO A 137 5.90 29.20 -10.77
C PRO A 137 4.69 30.14 -10.74
N THR A 138 4.92 31.38 -10.29
CA THR A 138 3.86 32.39 -10.10
C THR A 138 3.19 32.81 -11.40
N THR A 139 3.75 32.39 -12.53
CA THR A 139 3.08 32.31 -13.81
C THR A 139 2.42 30.93 -13.90
N LEU A 140 1.09 30.89 -13.80
CA LEU A 140 0.31 29.77 -14.31
C LEU A 140 0.64 29.67 -15.81
N ASP A 141 1.67 28.91 -16.14
CA ASP A 141 1.82 28.38 -17.48
C ASP A 141 0.61 27.48 -17.66
N SER A 142 -0.44 28.02 -18.29
CA SER A 142 -1.49 27.26 -18.95
C SER A 142 -0.92 26.51 -20.14
N HIS A 143 0.29 25.95 -20.01
CA HIS A 143 0.88 25.05 -20.95
C HIS A 143 0.11 23.74 -20.78
N VAL A 144 -1.05 23.70 -21.42
CA VAL A 144 -1.72 22.45 -21.75
C VAL A 144 -0.72 21.71 -22.61
N MET A 145 0.04 20.80 -21.99
CA MET A 145 0.95 19.95 -22.73
C MET A 145 0.13 19.24 -23.79
N THR A 146 0.54 19.34 -25.04
CA THR A 146 -0.08 18.57 -26.11
C THR A 146 0.12 17.07 -25.81
N PRO A 147 -0.76 16.18 -26.29
CA PRO A 147 -0.59 14.74 -26.09
C PRO A 147 0.82 14.24 -26.45
N ALA A 148 1.41 14.78 -27.52
CA ALA A 148 2.79 14.47 -27.92
C ALA A 148 3.85 14.91 -26.89
N GLN A 149 3.65 16.05 -26.22
CA GLN A 149 4.56 16.51 -25.17
C GLN A 149 4.43 15.66 -23.89
N ILE A 150 3.23 15.16 -23.58
CA ILE A 150 3.01 14.22 -22.47
C ILE A 150 3.68 12.89 -22.78
N ASP A 151 3.46 12.34 -23.98
CA ASP A 151 4.07 11.08 -24.41
C ASP A 151 5.59 11.17 -24.40
N GLU A 152 6.16 12.28 -24.89
CA GLU A 152 7.60 12.48 -24.86
C GLU A 152 8.13 12.63 -23.43
N ALA A 153 7.42 13.34 -22.54
CA ALA A 153 7.81 13.46 -21.14
C ALA A 153 7.83 12.09 -20.43
N VAL A 154 6.81 11.25 -20.67
CA VAL A 154 6.75 9.87 -20.14
C VAL A 154 7.86 9.01 -20.74
N ARG A 155 8.13 9.13 -22.05
CA ARG A 155 9.20 8.41 -22.73
C ARG A 155 10.58 8.80 -22.20
N ILE A 156 10.81 10.08 -21.93
CA ILE A 156 12.06 10.57 -21.35
C ILE A 156 12.23 10.03 -19.93
N ALA A 157 11.17 10.08 -19.10
CA ALA A 157 11.22 9.57 -17.73
C ALA A 157 11.57 8.07 -17.69
N THR A 158 10.91 7.26 -18.52
CA THR A 158 11.17 5.81 -18.62
C THR A 158 12.57 5.49 -19.15
N LYS A 159 13.05 6.24 -20.15
CA LYS A 159 14.44 6.09 -20.62
C LYS A 159 15.46 6.44 -19.54
N ARG A 160 15.17 7.47 -18.73
CA ARG A 160 16.07 7.89 -17.64
C ARG A 160 16.16 6.84 -16.56
N THR A 161 15.05 6.26 -16.12
CA THR A 161 15.06 5.17 -15.13
C THR A 161 15.81 3.95 -15.68
N HIS A 162 15.60 3.61 -16.95
CA HIS A 162 16.31 2.48 -17.56
C HIS A 162 17.82 2.75 -17.72
N ALA A 163 18.22 3.99 -18.00
CA ALA A 163 19.63 4.39 -18.03
C ALA A 163 20.29 4.31 -16.64
N GLU A 164 19.56 4.66 -15.57
CA GLU A 164 20.02 4.53 -14.19
C GLU A 164 20.19 3.05 -13.78
N GLU A 165 19.27 2.17 -14.18
CA GLU A 165 19.39 0.72 -14.00
C GLU A 165 20.55 0.10 -14.79
N LEU A 166 20.77 0.55 -16.03
CA LEU A 166 21.91 0.09 -16.83
C LEU A 166 23.22 0.53 -16.20
N ARG A 167 23.28 1.77 -15.69
CA ARG A 167 24.45 2.30 -15.00
C ARG A 167 24.78 1.49 -13.75
N SER A 168 23.78 1.16 -12.92
CA SER A 168 24.03 0.33 -11.73
C SER A 168 24.51 -1.08 -12.09
N LYS A 169 24.00 -1.69 -13.17
CA LYS A 169 24.49 -2.97 -13.70
C LYS A 169 25.92 -2.88 -14.22
N VAL A 170 26.29 -1.78 -14.89
CA VAL A 170 27.66 -1.55 -15.34
C VAL A 170 28.59 -1.44 -14.14
N ASP A 171 28.24 -0.66 -13.13
CA ASP A 171 29.03 -0.50 -11.90
C ASP A 171 29.22 -1.85 -11.18
N GLU A 172 28.17 -2.69 -11.12
CA GLU A 172 28.24 -4.04 -10.55
C GLU A 172 29.18 -4.96 -11.35
N LEU A 173 29.08 -4.94 -12.69
CA LEU A 173 29.95 -5.72 -13.57
C LEU A 173 31.40 -5.27 -13.48
N GLU A 174 31.67 -3.97 -13.42
CA GLU A 174 33.02 -3.42 -13.24
C GLU A 174 33.63 -3.89 -11.91
N ALA A 175 32.84 -3.87 -10.82
CA ALA A 175 33.28 -4.39 -9.54
C ALA A 175 33.61 -5.89 -9.60
N LYS A 176 32.78 -6.67 -10.30
CA LYS A 176 33.00 -8.12 -10.50
C LYS A 176 34.25 -8.40 -11.33
N VAL A 177 34.45 -7.66 -12.42
CA VAL A 177 35.65 -7.77 -13.27
C VAL A 177 36.91 -7.42 -12.49
N ALA A 178 36.88 -6.36 -11.67
CA ALA A 178 38.00 -5.99 -10.82
C ALA A 178 38.36 -7.11 -9.81
N LEU A 179 37.34 -7.75 -9.25
CA LEU A 179 37.50 -8.86 -8.31
C LEU A 179 38.07 -10.12 -9.00
N ASP A 180 37.55 -10.47 -10.17
CA ASP A 180 38.04 -11.63 -10.93
C ASP A 180 39.45 -11.39 -11.49
N ARG A 181 39.80 -10.16 -11.86
CA ARG A 181 41.17 -9.78 -12.21
C ARG A 181 42.13 -10.01 -11.05
N ARG A 182 41.77 -9.61 -9.83
CA ARG A 182 42.59 -9.88 -8.62
C ARG A 182 42.77 -11.39 -8.38
N LYS A 183 41.70 -12.18 -8.54
CA LYS A 183 41.79 -13.65 -8.42
C LYS A 183 42.73 -14.24 -9.46
N TYR A 184 42.63 -13.78 -10.71
CA TYR A 184 43.49 -14.23 -11.80
C TYR A 184 44.96 -13.90 -11.51
N GLU A 185 45.25 -12.67 -11.05
CA GLU A 185 46.61 -12.26 -10.68
C GLU A 185 47.18 -13.12 -9.53
N MET A 186 46.39 -13.41 -8.49
CA MET A 186 46.81 -14.33 -7.43
C MET A 186 47.09 -15.75 -7.93
N LEU A 187 46.23 -16.27 -8.83
CA LEU A 187 46.41 -17.61 -9.37
C LEU A 187 47.65 -17.69 -10.27
N ARG A 188 47.90 -16.64 -11.06
CA ARG A 188 49.11 -16.51 -11.89
C ARG A 188 50.37 -16.51 -11.03
N GLN A 189 50.40 -15.74 -9.95
CA GLN A 189 51.55 -15.74 -9.03
C GLN A 189 51.81 -17.12 -8.40
N ARG A 190 50.75 -17.85 -8.00
CA ARG A 190 50.88 -19.22 -7.49
C ARG A 190 51.43 -20.17 -8.55
N PHE A 191 50.97 -20.04 -9.79
CA PHE A 191 51.47 -20.83 -10.90
C PHE A 191 52.97 -20.57 -11.14
N ASP A 192 53.38 -19.30 -11.18
CA ASP A 192 54.78 -18.92 -11.36
C ASP A 192 55.69 -19.49 -10.24
N GLN A 193 55.23 -19.44 -8.98
CA GLN A 193 55.93 -20.06 -7.84
C GLN A 193 56.05 -21.58 -7.99
N LEU A 194 55.00 -22.26 -8.47
CA LEU A 194 55.01 -23.71 -8.69
C LEU A 194 56.00 -24.09 -9.81
N VAL A 195 56.04 -23.30 -10.87
CA VAL A 195 57.01 -23.46 -11.97
C VAL A 195 58.44 -23.29 -11.44
N GLN A 196 58.71 -22.28 -10.62
CA GLN A 196 60.03 -22.07 -10.00
C GLN A 196 60.44 -23.26 -9.14
N ARG A 197 59.58 -23.72 -8.22
CA ARG A 197 59.85 -24.90 -7.38
C ARG A 197 60.11 -26.16 -8.20
N THR A 198 59.37 -26.35 -9.28
CA THR A 198 59.55 -27.49 -10.19
C THR A 198 60.92 -27.43 -10.88
N ASN A 199 61.35 -26.24 -11.30
CA ASN A 199 62.67 -26.04 -11.89
C ASN A 199 63.80 -26.26 -10.87
N GLU A 200 63.63 -25.78 -9.63
CA GLU A 200 64.59 -26.04 -8.54
C GLU A 200 64.73 -27.53 -8.23
N LEU A 201 63.61 -28.25 -8.11
CA LEU A 201 63.59 -29.70 -7.90
C LEU A 201 64.25 -30.44 -9.06
N ARG A 202 63.97 -30.05 -10.31
CA ARG A 202 64.61 -30.60 -11.50
C ARG A 202 66.12 -30.40 -11.47
N ASN A 203 66.58 -29.20 -11.09
CA ASN A 203 68.01 -28.90 -11.00
C ASN A 203 68.69 -29.71 -9.89
N ARG A 204 68.05 -29.83 -8.72
CA ARG A 204 68.54 -30.68 -7.62
C ARG A 204 68.67 -32.14 -8.05
N LEU A 205 67.64 -32.69 -8.70
CA LEU A 205 67.67 -34.06 -9.22
C LEU A 205 68.80 -34.27 -10.22
N ARG A 206 69.02 -33.29 -11.12
CA ARG A 206 70.14 -33.33 -12.07
C ARG A 206 71.49 -33.33 -11.35
N THR A 207 71.66 -32.50 -10.32
CA THR A 207 72.91 -32.45 -9.55
C THR A 207 73.15 -33.74 -8.77
N THR A 208 72.13 -34.34 -8.16
CA THR A 208 72.28 -35.61 -7.42
C THR A 208 72.60 -36.77 -8.37
N LEU A 209 71.94 -36.84 -9.53
CA LEU A 209 72.24 -37.87 -10.53
C LEU A 209 73.66 -37.71 -11.09
N SER A 210 74.10 -36.48 -11.34
CA SER A 210 75.48 -36.21 -11.77
C SER A 210 76.50 -36.60 -10.70
N ALA A 211 76.23 -36.29 -9.43
CA ALA A 211 77.10 -36.66 -8.32
C ALA A 211 77.16 -38.19 -8.13
N GLN A 212 76.03 -38.87 -8.23
CA GLN A 212 75.97 -40.34 -8.16
C GLN A 212 76.78 -40.98 -9.30
N ALA A 213 76.62 -40.50 -10.54
CA ALA A 213 77.39 -41.00 -11.68
C ALA A 213 78.91 -40.81 -11.48
N SER A 214 79.35 -39.69 -10.89
CA SER A 214 80.76 -39.48 -10.54
C SER A 214 81.26 -40.43 -9.45
N ILE A 215 80.43 -40.77 -8.45
CA ILE A 215 80.77 -41.75 -7.41
C ILE A 215 80.87 -43.16 -7.99
N ASP A 216 79.91 -43.55 -8.84
CA ASP A 216 79.89 -44.87 -9.48
C ASP A 216 81.10 -45.06 -10.41
N LEU A 217 81.51 -44.01 -11.14
CA LEU A 217 82.74 -43.99 -11.95
C LEU A 217 84.00 -44.12 -11.08
N SER A 218 84.08 -43.38 -9.97
CA SER A 218 85.21 -43.46 -9.04
C SER A 218 85.30 -44.83 -8.34
N GLY A 219 84.16 -45.45 -8.04
CA GLY A 219 84.06 -46.80 -7.48
C GLY A 219 84.48 -47.89 -8.47
N LEU A 220 84.12 -47.74 -9.74
CA LEU A 220 84.57 -48.62 -10.84
C LEU A 220 86.07 -48.51 -11.09
N GLU A 221 86.62 -47.28 -11.14
CA GLU A 221 88.07 -47.05 -11.27
C GLU A 221 88.86 -47.64 -10.09
N SER A 222 88.34 -47.53 -8.87
CA SER A 222 88.95 -48.12 -7.67
C SER A 222 88.87 -49.65 -7.65
N ALA A 223 87.78 -50.24 -8.15
CA ALA A 223 87.64 -51.70 -8.27
C ALA A 223 88.57 -52.29 -9.34
N LEU A 224 88.73 -51.60 -10.48
CA LEU A 224 89.69 -51.94 -11.52
C LEU A 224 91.15 -51.85 -11.02
N ALA A 225 91.49 -50.81 -10.27
CA ALA A 225 92.82 -50.65 -9.68
C ALA A 225 93.17 -51.73 -8.63
N ASN A 226 92.16 -52.26 -7.91
CA ASN A 226 92.36 -53.34 -6.94
C ASN A 226 92.37 -54.75 -7.57
N SER A 227 91.76 -54.95 -8.75
CA SER A 227 91.79 -56.23 -9.45
C SER A 227 93.13 -56.55 -10.12
N ASP A 228 93.95 -55.54 -10.42
CA ASP A 228 95.31 -55.72 -10.97
C ASP A 228 96.36 -56.10 -9.89
N ALA A 229 95.98 -56.17 -8.61
CA ALA A 229 96.88 -56.50 -7.50
C ALA A 229 96.72 -57.93 -6.95
N SER A 230 95.94 -58.80 -7.58
CA SER A 230 95.77 -60.20 -7.12
C SER A 230 96.76 -61.14 -7.79
N ASP A 231 97.95 -61.21 -7.19
CA ASP A 231 99.05 -62.13 -7.47
C ASP A 231 98.60 -63.61 -7.32
N VAL A 232 98.93 -64.45 -8.31
CA VAL A 232 98.65 -65.89 -8.34
C VAL A 232 99.80 -66.63 -7.65
N PRO A 233 99.58 -67.45 -6.61
CA PRO A 233 100.67 -68.22 -6.03
C PRO A 233 100.96 -69.44 -6.90
N VAL A 234 102.19 -69.52 -7.43
CA VAL A 234 102.75 -70.73 -8.05
C VAL A 234 103.33 -71.61 -6.94
N PRO A 235 102.84 -72.84 -6.69
CA PRO A 235 103.51 -73.78 -5.80
C PRO A 235 104.65 -74.49 -6.55
N ARG A 236 105.79 -74.62 -5.86
CA ARG A 236 106.93 -75.47 -6.22
C ARG A 236 106.62 -76.94 -6.02
#